data_AF-A0A562URF8-F1
#
_entry.id   AF-A0A562URF8-F1
#
_cell.length_a   1.000
_cell.length_b   1.000
_cell.length_c   1.000
_cell.angle_alpha   90.00
_cell.angle_beta   90.00
_cell.angle_gamma   90.00
#
_symmetry.space_group_name_H-M   'P 1'
#
loop_
_entity.id
_entity.type
_entity.pdbx_description
1 polymer ?
#
loop_
_entity_poly.entity_id
_entity_poly.type
_entity_poly.pdbx_seq_one_letter_code
_entity_poly.pdbx_strand_id
1 'polypeptide(L)'
;MASIDDLVASIDGDVAAGNGLAGQVEASRAMAEQLTGVLMGLAVEGVAAQVDLCRRELEAALGLQRALVAKLEEARAAAELARTI
;
A
#
# COMPACT_ATOMS: atom_id res chain seq x y z
N MET A 1 30.14 4.50 -5.79
CA MET A 1 29.72 4.62 -4.37
C MET A 1 28.52 5.55 -4.39
N ALA A 2 27.31 5.06 -4.10
CA ALA A 2 26.15 5.94 -4.00
C ALA A 2 26.33 6.86 -2.78
N SER A 3 26.08 8.15 -2.94
CA SER A 3 26.16 9.13 -1.86
C SER A 3 24.95 8.99 -0.91
N ILE A 4 25.04 9.61 0.26
CA ILE A 4 23.89 9.71 1.19
C ILE A 4 22.72 10.44 0.53
N ASP A 5 22.99 11.42 -0.34
CA ASP A 5 21.95 12.14 -1.07
C ASP A 5 21.26 11.24 -2.11
N ASP A 6 22.00 10.35 -2.78
CA ASP A 6 21.42 9.35 -3.69
C ASP A 6 20.52 8.35 -2.94
N LEU A 7 20.90 7.98 -1.72
CA LEU A 7 20.09 7.12 -0.85
C LEU A 7 18.79 7.81 -0.42
N VAL A 8 18.86 9.06 0.03
CA VAL A 8 17.67 9.84 0.43
C VAL A 8 16.73 10.01 -0.76
N ALA A 9 17.26 10.37 -1.95
CA ALA A 9 16.45 10.51 -3.15
C ALA A 9 15.79 9.19 -3.58
N SER A 10 16.50 8.06 -3.44
CA SER A 10 15.92 6.73 -3.70
C SER A 10 14.78 6.42 -2.73
N ILE A 11 14.96 6.69 -1.43
CA ILE A 11 13.92 6.44 -0.42
C ILE A 11 12.68 7.31 -0.68
N ASP A 12 12.86 8.59 -1.03
CA ASP A 12 11.74 9.47 -1.39
C ASP A 12 10.98 8.95 -2.61
N GLY A 13 11.70 8.43 -3.62
CA GLY A 13 11.11 7.75 -4.78
C GLY A 13 10.29 6.52 -4.39
N ASP A 14 10.82 5.67 -3.51
CA ASP A 14 10.14 4.45 -3.04
C ASP A 14 8.89 4.78 -2.21
N VAL A 15 8.94 5.82 -1.37
CA VAL A 15 7.77 6.31 -0.62
C VAL A 15 6.69 6.82 -1.57
N ALA A 16 7.06 7.62 -2.59
CA ALA A 16 6.12 8.13 -3.57
C ALA A 16 5.47 7.00 -4.39
N ALA A 17 6.27 6.03 -4.84
CA ALA A 17 5.79 4.85 -5.55
C ALA A 17 4.87 4.00 -4.67
N GLY A 18 5.26 3.78 -3.40
CA GLY A 18 4.45 3.08 -2.42
C GLY A 18 3.09 3.73 -2.18
N ASN A 19 3.04 5.07 -2.06
CA ASN A 19 1.80 5.81 -1.88
C ASN A 19 0.92 5.76 -3.15
N GLY A 20 1.52 5.80 -4.34
CA GLY A 20 0.81 5.61 -5.60
C GLY A 20 0.15 4.23 -5.68
N LEU A 21 0.89 3.17 -5.29
CA LEU A 21 0.36 1.81 -5.23
C LEU A 21 -0.78 1.69 -4.21
N ALA A 22 -0.65 2.31 -3.03
CA ALA A 22 -1.71 2.32 -2.02
C ALA A 22 -3.02 2.90 -2.55
N GLY A 23 -2.96 3.99 -3.32
CA GLY A 23 -4.13 4.57 -3.97
C GLY A 23 -4.83 3.60 -4.94
N GLN A 24 -4.06 2.83 -5.72
CA GLN A 24 -4.62 1.84 -6.65
C GLN A 24 -5.23 0.62 -5.93
N VAL A 25 -4.58 0.17 -4.85
CA VAL A 25 -5.08 -0.93 -4.01
C VAL A 25 -6.38 -0.50 -3.30
N GLU A 26 -6.44 0.72 -2.78
CA GLU A 26 -7.65 1.28 -2.17
C GLU A 26 -8.81 1.38 -3.18
N ALA A 27 -8.53 1.85 -4.40
CA ALA A 27 -9.54 1.88 -5.46
C ALA A 27 -10.06 0.47 -5.79
N SER A 28 -9.16 -0.52 -5.86
CA SER A 28 -9.53 -1.92 -6.09
C SER A 28 -10.34 -2.51 -4.94
N ARG A 29 -10.00 -2.16 -3.69
CA ARG A 29 -10.74 -2.56 -2.49
C ARG A 29 -12.18 -2.02 -2.51
N ALA A 30 -12.35 -0.75 -2.84
CA ALA A 30 -13.65 -0.12 -2.95
C ALA A 30 -14.51 -0.77 -4.07
N MET A 31 -13.89 -1.11 -5.20
CA MET A 31 -14.57 -1.87 -6.27
C MET A 31 -15.02 -3.25 -5.80
N ALA A 32 -14.17 -3.97 -5.06
CA ALA A 32 -14.52 -5.28 -4.50
C ALA A 32 -15.69 -5.18 -3.50
N GLU A 33 -15.69 -4.15 -2.63
CA GLU A 33 -16.80 -3.89 -1.70
C GLU A 33 -18.13 -3.65 -2.43
N GLN A 34 -18.12 -2.80 -3.46
CA GLN A 34 -19.30 -2.56 -4.29
C GLN A 34 -19.79 -3.84 -4.99
N LEU A 35 -18.87 -4.60 -5.57
CA LEU A 35 -19.19 -5.84 -6.28
C LEU A 35 -19.78 -6.90 -5.34
N THR A 36 -19.25 -7.04 -4.13
CA THR A 36 -19.83 -7.92 -3.10
C THR A 36 -21.28 -7.55 -2.81
N GLY A 37 -21.59 -6.25 -2.63
CA GLY A 37 -22.95 -5.78 -2.40
C GLY A 37 -23.91 -6.13 -3.55
N VAL A 38 -23.47 -5.94 -4.80
CA VAL A 38 -24.25 -6.32 -5.99
C VAL A 38 -24.50 -7.83 -6.04
N LEU A 39 -23.48 -8.64 -5.79
CA LEU A 39 -23.58 -10.10 -5.84
C LEU A 39 -24.49 -10.66 -4.74
N MET A 40 -24.45 -10.09 -3.53
CA MET A 40 -25.37 -10.43 -2.45
C MET A 40 -26.82 -10.08 -2.83
N GLY A 41 -27.05 -8.94 -3.48
CA GLY A 41 -28.38 -8.55 -4.00
C GLY A 41 -28.92 -9.49 -5.08
N LEU A 42 -28.03 -10.16 -5.82
CA LEU A 42 -28.38 -11.17 -6.83
C LEU A 42 -28.44 -12.61 -6.28
N ALA A 43 -28.28 -12.80 -4.97
CA ALA A 43 -28.22 -14.11 -4.30
C ALA A 43 -27.11 -15.04 -4.83
N VAL A 44 -26.00 -14.47 -5.34
CA VAL A 44 -24.83 -15.22 -5.81
C VAL A 44 -23.80 -15.33 -4.69
N GLU A 45 -24.18 -16.02 -3.61
CA GLU A 45 -23.44 -16.03 -2.33
C GLU A 45 -22.01 -16.57 -2.45
N GLY A 46 -21.79 -17.62 -3.25
CA GLY A 46 -20.47 -18.22 -3.43
C GLY A 46 -19.45 -17.26 -4.08
N VAL A 47 -19.88 -16.47 -5.05
CA VAL A 47 -19.01 -15.48 -5.70
C VAL A 47 -18.83 -14.26 -4.78
N ALA A 48 -19.89 -13.82 -4.10
CA ALA A 48 -19.81 -12.72 -3.13
C ALA A 48 -18.79 -13.03 -2.02
N ALA A 49 -18.73 -14.27 -1.52
CA ALA A 49 -17.76 -14.69 -0.52
C ALA A 49 -16.31 -14.59 -1.02
N GLN A 50 -16.05 -14.95 -2.28
CA GLN A 50 -14.71 -14.82 -2.87
C GLN A 50 -14.30 -13.36 -3.08
N VAL A 51 -15.24 -12.51 -3.49
CA VAL A 51 -14.98 -11.07 -3.63
C VAL A 51 -14.74 -10.41 -2.27
N ASP A 52 -15.45 -10.80 -1.21
CA ASP A 52 -15.15 -10.32 0.15
C ASP A 52 -13.78 -10.79 0.64
N LEU A 53 -13.36 -12.02 0.31
CA LEU A 53 -12.01 -12.49 0.62
C LEU A 53 -10.95 -11.64 -0.08
N CYS A 54 -11.12 -11.36 -1.37
CA CYS A 54 -10.26 -10.45 -2.13
C CYS A 54 -10.21 -9.05 -1.49
N ARG A 55 -11.37 -8.49 -1.08
CA ARG A 55 -11.44 -7.21 -0.38
C ARG A 55 -10.59 -7.21 0.90
N ARG A 56 -10.63 -8.28 1.69
CA ARG A 56 -9.84 -8.43 2.92
C ARG A 56 -8.34 -8.55 2.64
N GLU A 57 -7.95 -9.27 1.60
CA GLU A 57 -6.54 -9.37 1.18
C GLU A 57 -6.00 -8.01 0.73
N LEU A 58 -6.80 -7.21 0.01
CA LEU A 58 -6.44 -5.84 -0.37
C LEU A 58 -6.29 -4.94 0.86
N GLU A 59 -7.15 -5.09 1.86
CA GLU A 59 -7.03 -4.37 3.14
C GLU A 59 -5.76 -4.76 3.92
N ALA A 60 -5.41 -6.05 3.94
CA ALA A 60 -4.16 -6.51 4.52
C ALA A 60 -2.93 -5.97 3.76
N ALA A 61 -2.98 -5.93 2.43
CA ALA A 61 -1.94 -5.35 1.60
C ALA A 61 -1.72 -3.86 1.88
N LEU A 62 -2.79 -3.08 2.09
CA LEU A 62 -2.70 -1.69 2.53
C LEU A 62 -2.03 -1.54 3.90
N GLY A 63 -2.32 -2.44 4.83
CA GLY A 63 -1.65 -2.47 6.13
C GLY A 63 -0.14 -2.68 6.00
N LEU A 64 0.28 -3.64 5.17
CA LEU A 64 1.69 -3.91 4.89
C LEU A 64 2.38 -2.74 4.18
N GLN A 65 1.71 -2.11 3.22
CA GLN A 65 2.23 -0.93 2.52
C GLN A 65 2.48 0.23 3.48
N ARG A 66 1.54 0.50 4.40
CA ARG A 66 1.71 1.56 5.40
C ARG A 66 2.89 1.29 6.33
N ALA A 67 3.05 0.04 6.75
CA ALA A 67 4.19 -0.38 7.56
C ALA A 67 5.53 -0.21 6.80
N LEU A 68 5.55 -0.53 5.50
CA LEU A 68 6.73 -0.34 4.65
C LEU A 68 7.08 1.15 4.51
N VAL A 69 6.10 2.01 4.23
CA VAL A 69 6.34 3.47 4.12
C VAL A 69 6.88 4.03 5.43
N ALA A 70 6.34 3.63 6.58
CA ALA A 70 6.87 4.06 7.88
C ALA A 70 8.34 3.64 8.06
N LYS A 71 8.73 2.43 7.62
CA LYS A 71 10.12 1.96 7.67
C LYS A 71 11.04 2.74 6.72
N LEU A 72 10.55 3.13 5.56
CA LEU A 72 11.28 3.99 4.63
C LEU A 72 11.48 5.39 5.21
N GLU A 73 10.47 5.96 5.86
CA GLU A 73 10.59 7.26 6.55
C GLU A 73 11.58 7.21 7.72
N GLU A 74 11.58 6.13 8.52
CA GLU A 74 12.60 5.90 9.56
C GLU A 74 14.01 5.83 8.95
N ALA A 75 14.18 5.10 7.83
CA ALA A 75 15.45 4.98 7.13
C ALA A 75 15.92 6.33 6.57
N ARG A 76 14.99 7.14 6.04
CA ARG A 76 15.24 8.50 5.56
C ARG A 76 15.77 9.39 6.69
N ALA A 77 15.13 9.37 7.85
CA ALA A 77 15.55 10.15 9.01
C ALA A 77 16.97 9.74 9.50
N ALA A 78 17.26 8.44 9.51
CA ALA A 78 18.59 7.95 9.85
C ALA A 78 19.67 8.37 8.84
N ALA A 79 19.35 8.33 7.54
CA ALA A 79 20.25 8.77 6.47
C ALA A 79 20.51 10.29 6.55
N GLU A 80 19.48 11.10 6.80
CA GLU A 80 19.65 12.55 7.01
C GLU A 80 20.52 12.86 8.23
N LEU A 81 20.36 12.11 9.33
CA LEU A 81 21.22 12.26 10.51
C LEU A 81 22.69 11.96 10.16
N ALA A 82 22.94 10.86 9.45
CA ALA A 82 24.28 10.48 9.01
C ALA A 82 24.93 11.51 8.05
N ARG A 83 24.14 12.30 7.32
CA ARG A 83 24.62 13.40 6.48
C ARG A 83 25.23 14.56 7.30
N THR A 84 24.85 14.69 8.57
CA THR A 84 25.25 15.82 9.43
C THR A 84 26.50 15.57 10.26
N ILE A 85 27.07 14.36 10.21
CA ILE A 85 28.24 13.91 10.97
C ILE A 85 29.44 13.79 10.02
#